data_AF-A0A4R0IP18-F1
#
_entry.id   AF-A0A4R0IP18-F1
#
_cell.length_a   1.000
_cell.length_b   1.000
_cell.length_c   1.000
_cell.angle_alpha   90.00
_cell.angle_beta   90.00
_cell.angle_gamma   90.00
#
_symmetry.space_group_name_H-M   'P 1'
#
loop_
_entity.id
_entity.type
_entity.pdbx_description
1 polymer ?
#
loop_
_entity_poly.entity_id
_entity_poly.type
_entity_poly.pdbx_seq_one_letter_code
_entity_poly.pdbx_strand_id
1 'polypeptide(L)'
;MLTDELSEQERALLELTATPAATLLGAVSMILRTTLFSEDPAAWVDMWAARPDLARLEWMDGPELADVVAHLAAKDYEGTIEGVPGLRVTSYDDHNAKLHWLGSSTPVVLHLTRQLS
;
A
#
# COMPACT_ATOMS: atom_id res chain seq x y z
N MET A 1 -0.91 15.93 35.27
CA MET A 1 -1.93 15.25 34.45
C MET A 1 -1.90 15.95 33.10
N LEU A 2 -1.43 15.27 32.05
CA LEU A 2 -1.63 15.78 30.70
C LEU A 2 -3.13 15.64 30.42
N THR A 3 -3.83 16.76 30.35
CA THR A 3 -5.17 16.78 29.75
C THR A 3 -4.97 16.71 28.24
N ASP A 4 -4.68 15.51 27.75
CA ASP A 4 -4.44 15.17 26.34
C ASP A 4 -5.77 15.09 25.57
N GLU A 5 -6.55 16.16 25.60
CA GLU A 5 -7.70 16.26 24.70
C GLU A 5 -7.22 16.88 23.39
N LEU A 6 -7.18 16.04 22.35
CA LEU A 6 -6.96 16.49 20.96
C LEU A 6 -7.95 17.60 20.63
N SER A 7 -7.45 18.64 19.96
CA SER A 7 -8.34 19.65 19.39
C SER A 7 -9.34 19.01 18.41
N GLU A 8 -10.52 19.60 18.23
CA GLU A 8 -11.50 19.11 17.24
C GLU A 8 -10.89 19.02 15.83
N GLN A 9 -9.98 19.94 15.50
CA GLN A 9 -9.25 19.94 14.24
C GLN A 9 -8.25 18.78 14.13
N GLU A 10 -7.47 18.49 15.18
CA GLU A 10 -6.59 17.31 15.20
C GLU A 10 -7.39 16.01 15.11
N ARG A 11 -8.52 15.93 15.82
CA ARG A 11 -9.41 14.78 15.76
C ARG A 11 -9.97 14.58 14.35
N ALA A 12 -10.45 15.64 13.71
CA ALA A 12 -10.94 15.59 12.33
C ALA A 12 -9.84 15.15 11.34
N LEU A 13 -8.60 15.64 11.51
CA LEU A 13 -7.46 15.23 10.66
C LEU A 13 -7.06 13.76 10.87
N LEU A 14 -7.14 13.26 12.12
CA LEU A 14 -6.91 11.85 12.44
C LEU A 14 -7.98 10.93 11.85
N GLU A 15 -9.25 11.34 11.94
CA GLU A 15 -10.37 10.62 11.32
C GLU A 15 -10.26 10.59 9.79
N LEU A 16 -9.76 11.67 9.18
CA LEU A 16 -9.45 11.74 7.74
C LEU A 16 -8.25 10.86 7.33
N THR A 17 -7.34 10.53 8.24
CA THR A 17 -6.16 9.70 7.95
C THR A 17 -6.38 8.20 8.16
N ALA A 18 -7.42 7.78 8.88
CA ALA A 18 -7.75 6.36 9.09
C ALA A 18 -8.59 5.74 7.96
N THR A 19 -8.43 6.21 6.72
CA THR A 19 -9.20 5.66 5.59
C THR A 19 -8.77 4.23 5.25
N PRO A 20 -9.63 3.43 4.59
CA PRO A 20 -9.24 2.14 4.06
C PRO A 20 -8.00 2.22 3.14
N ALA A 21 -7.91 3.26 2.31
CA ALA A 21 -6.73 3.51 1.48
C ALA A 21 -5.45 3.74 2.31
N ALA A 22 -5.50 4.54 3.36
CA ALA A 22 -4.35 4.75 4.25
C ALA A 22 -3.96 3.47 4.99
N THR A 23 -4.94 2.65 5.40
CA THR A 23 -4.71 1.35 6.03
C THR A 23 -3.99 0.40 5.07
N LEU A 24 -4.45 0.34 3.81
CA LEU A 24 -3.79 -0.45 2.76
C LEU A 24 -2.35 0.01 2.54
N LEU A 25 -2.11 1.31 2.44
CA LEU A 25 -0.76 1.87 2.26
C LEU A 25 0.18 1.49 3.40
N GLY A 26 -0.30 1.48 4.65
CA GLY A 26 0.48 0.99 5.79
C GLY A 26 0.89 -0.47 5.64
N ALA A 27 -0.04 -1.34 5.23
CA ALA A 27 0.24 -2.76 5.00
C ALA A 27 1.21 -2.98 3.83
N VAL A 28 1.01 -2.28 2.71
CA VAL A 28 1.89 -2.30 1.53
C VAL A 28 3.30 -1.87 1.92
N SER A 29 3.44 -0.74 2.62
CA SER A 29 4.74 -0.22 3.06
C SER A 29 5.49 -1.22 3.94
N MET A 30 4.80 -1.89 4.87
CA MET A 30 5.38 -2.90 5.74
C MET A 30 5.89 -4.13 4.97
N ILE A 31 5.11 -4.64 4.01
CA ILE A 31 5.52 -5.77 3.16
C ILE A 31 6.74 -5.39 2.32
N LEU A 32 6.71 -4.26 1.63
CA LEU A 32 7.83 -3.86 0.76
C LEU A 32 9.12 -3.61 1.55
N ARG A 33 9.02 -2.99 2.73
CA ARG A 33 10.18 -2.79 3.63
C ARG A 33 10.83 -4.08 4.09
N THR A 34 10.04 -5.11 4.35
CA THR A 34 10.54 -6.39 4.89
C THR A 34 11.00 -7.36 3.81
N THR A 35 10.49 -7.22 2.58
CA THR A 35 10.77 -8.15 1.48
C THR A 35 11.79 -7.61 0.49
N LEU A 36 11.61 -6.36 0.02
CA LEU A 36 12.39 -5.78 -1.07
C LEU A 36 13.43 -4.75 -0.60
N PHE A 37 13.26 -4.14 0.57
CA PHE A 37 14.11 -3.02 1.04
C PHE A 37 14.89 -3.31 2.33
N SER A 38 15.17 -4.57 2.63
CA SER A 38 15.82 -4.96 3.90
C SER A 38 17.28 -4.48 4.02
N GLU A 39 17.96 -4.16 2.91
CA GLU A 39 19.38 -3.77 2.91
C GLU A 39 19.63 -2.30 2.52
N ASP A 40 18.71 -1.66 1.77
CA ASP A 40 18.77 -0.23 1.43
C ASP A 40 17.34 0.35 1.44
N PRO A 41 16.94 1.11 2.49
CA PRO A 41 15.59 1.64 2.61
C PRO A 41 15.33 2.69 1.53
N ALA A 42 14.72 2.23 0.45
CA ALA A 42 14.36 2.97 -0.76
C ALA A 42 13.92 4.42 -0.54
N ALA A 43 14.75 5.37 -0.99
CA ALA A 43 14.41 6.78 -1.15
C ALA A 43 13.56 7.07 -2.42
N TRP A 44 13.09 6.03 -3.12
CA TRP A 44 12.52 6.13 -4.48
C TRP A 44 11.04 5.76 -4.58
N VAL A 45 10.37 5.43 -3.47
CA VAL A 45 8.95 5.04 -3.45
C VAL A 45 8.08 6.15 -2.85
N ASP A 46 7.11 6.63 -3.63
CA ASP A 46 6.08 7.56 -3.21
C ASP A 46 4.73 6.82 -3.09
N MET A 47 4.03 7.00 -1.97
CA MET A 47 2.72 6.41 -1.75
C MET A 47 1.75 7.42 -1.17
N TRP A 48 0.55 7.50 -1.74
CA TRP A 48 -0.48 8.40 -1.25
C TRP A 48 -1.88 7.85 -1.48
N ALA A 49 -2.80 8.27 -0.60
CA ALA A 49 -4.23 8.02 -0.75
C ALA A 49 -4.83 9.20 -1.51
N ALA A 50 -5.33 8.95 -2.72
CA ALA A 50 -6.00 9.98 -3.51
C ALA A 50 -7.45 10.18 -3.05
N ARG A 51 -8.10 9.10 -2.57
CA ARG A 51 -9.46 9.05 -2.03
C ARG A 51 -9.56 7.89 -1.01
N PRO A 52 -10.64 7.80 -0.21
CA PRO A 52 -10.80 6.69 0.75
C PRO A 52 -10.77 5.29 0.12
N ASP A 53 -11.09 5.19 -1.18
CA ASP A 53 -11.18 3.97 -1.98
C ASP A 53 -10.04 3.81 -3.01
N LEU A 54 -9.05 4.71 -3.01
CA LEU A 54 -7.99 4.74 -4.03
C LEU A 54 -6.63 5.10 -3.41
N ALA A 55 -5.71 4.16 -3.50
CA ALA A 55 -4.31 4.30 -3.14
C ALA A 55 -3.43 4.25 -4.39
N ARG A 56 -2.30 4.96 -4.36
CA ARG A 56 -1.28 4.95 -5.41
C ARG A 56 0.09 4.67 -4.81
N LEU A 57 0.87 3.91 -5.54
CA LEU A 57 2.28 3.64 -5.28
C LEU A 57 3.04 3.92 -6.57
N GLU A 58 3.98 4.86 -6.52
CA GLU A 58 4.81 5.21 -7.67
C GLU A 58 6.27 5.20 -7.29
N TRP A 59 7.11 4.83 -8.24
CA TRP A 59 8.52 4.73 -7.97
C TRP A 59 9.39 4.82 -9.23
N MET A 60 10.61 5.33 -9.07
CA MET A 60 11.61 5.46 -10.14
C MET A 60 12.78 4.52 -9.90
N ASP A 61 13.23 3.85 -10.96
CA ASP A 61 14.29 2.82 -10.89
C ASP A 61 13.96 1.73 -9.83
N GLY A 62 14.86 0.76 -9.59
CA GLY A 62 14.62 -0.32 -8.62
C GLY A 62 13.87 -1.54 -9.21
N PRO A 63 13.15 -2.33 -8.37
CA PRO A 63 12.62 -3.64 -8.71
C PRO A 63 11.59 -3.56 -9.84
N GLU A 64 11.52 -4.64 -10.59
CA GLU A 64 10.55 -4.79 -11.66
C GLU A 64 9.13 -4.83 -11.08
N LEU A 65 8.17 -4.33 -11.86
CA LEU A 65 6.77 -4.28 -11.44
C LEU A 65 6.24 -5.68 -11.07
N ALA A 66 6.65 -6.70 -11.83
CA ALA A 66 6.27 -8.09 -11.59
C ALA A 66 6.72 -8.58 -10.20
N ASP A 67 7.91 -8.20 -9.74
CA ASP A 67 8.43 -8.58 -8.43
C ASP A 67 7.63 -7.90 -7.31
N VAL A 68 7.38 -6.59 -7.45
CA VAL A 68 6.56 -5.83 -6.49
C VAL A 68 5.15 -6.42 -6.39
N VAL A 69 4.52 -6.70 -7.53
CA VAL A 69 3.20 -7.35 -7.57
C VAL A 69 3.24 -8.73 -6.92
N ALA A 70 4.29 -9.52 -7.15
CA ALA A 70 4.44 -10.85 -6.59
C ALA A 70 4.56 -10.85 -5.07
N HIS A 71 5.22 -9.84 -4.48
CA HIS A 71 5.32 -9.69 -3.02
C HIS A 71 4.06 -9.12 -2.39
N LEU A 72 3.32 -8.24 -3.09
CA LEU A 72 2.12 -7.61 -2.55
C LEU A 72 0.88 -8.49 -2.63
N ALA A 73 0.69 -9.23 -3.72
CA ALA A 73 -0.49 -10.06 -3.91
C ALA A 73 -0.61 -11.12 -2.83
N ALA A 74 -1.78 -11.23 -2.18
CA ALA A 74 -1.97 -12.22 -1.14
C ALA A 74 -1.89 -13.64 -1.73
N LYS A 75 -1.06 -14.49 -1.13
CA LYS A 75 -0.85 -15.88 -1.52
C LYS A 75 -0.95 -16.77 -0.29
N ASP A 76 -1.58 -17.93 -0.45
CA ASP A 76 -1.58 -18.98 0.58
C ASP A 76 -0.40 -19.92 0.31
N TYR A 77 0.53 -19.98 1.26
CA TYR A 77 1.64 -20.89 1.26
C TYR A 77 1.52 -21.80 2.48
N GLU A 78 1.04 -23.03 2.25
CA GLU A 78 0.91 -24.08 3.27
C GLU A 78 0.18 -23.63 4.55
N GLY A 79 -0.86 -22.80 4.41
CA GLY A 79 -1.64 -22.30 5.54
C GLY A 79 -1.11 -21.00 6.17
N THR A 80 -0.04 -20.43 5.60
CA THR A 80 0.46 -19.09 5.94
C THR A 80 0.14 -18.13 4.80
N ILE A 81 -0.50 -17.01 5.12
CA ILE A 81 -0.77 -15.96 4.13
C ILE A 81 0.46 -15.05 4.02
N GLU A 82 1.06 -15.00 2.84
CA GLU A 82 2.08 -14.02 2.47
C GLU A 82 1.47 -12.84 1.70
N GLY A 83 2.21 -11.74 1.63
CA GLY A 83 1.79 -10.49 0.99
C GLY A 83 0.73 -9.74 1.81
N VAL A 84 -0.10 -8.93 1.14
CA VAL A 84 -1.16 -8.16 1.80
C VAL A 84 -2.46 -8.96 1.79
N PRO A 85 -2.99 -9.40 2.95
CA PRO A 85 -4.23 -10.15 3.01
C PRO A 85 -5.39 -9.45 2.28
N GLY A 86 -6.11 -10.20 1.45
CA GLY A 86 -7.23 -9.69 0.66
C GLY A 86 -6.85 -8.83 -0.55
N LEU A 87 -5.56 -8.60 -0.83
CA LEU A 87 -5.10 -7.89 -2.02
C LEU A 87 -5.04 -8.85 -3.22
N ARG A 88 -5.64 -8.46 -4.35
CA ARG A 88 -5.76 -9.28 -5.57
C ARG A 88 -5.32 -8.49 -6.78
N VAL A 89 -4.51 -9.11 -7.63
CA VAL A 89 -4.12 -8.53 -8.93
C VAL A 89 -5.30 -8.57 -9.88
N THR A 90 -5.60 -7.43 -10.51
CA THR A 90 -6.69 -7.35 -11.52
C THR A 90 -6.14 -7.20 -12.92
N SER A 91 -5.07 -6.43 -13.09
CA SER A 91 -4.34 -6.28 -14.34
C SER A 91 -2.94 -5.74 -14.06
N TYR A 92 -1.95 -6.12 -14.85
CA TYR A 92 -0.67 -5.43 -14.89
C TYR A 92 -0.01 -5.56 -16.26
N ASP A 93 0.82 -4.59 -16.59
CA ASP A 93 1.77 -4.61 -17.70
C ASP A 93 3.19 -4.38 -17.15
N ASP A 94 4.16 -4.00 -17.98
CA ASP A 94 5.55 -3.82 -17.55
C ASP A 94 5.73 -2.61 -16.59
N HIS A 95 4.81 -1.65 -16.61
CA HIS A 95 4.94 -0.36 -15.92
C HIS A 95 3.80 -0.03 -14.97
N ASN A 96 2.62 -0.62 -15.16
CA ASN A 96 1.42 -0.31 -14.41
C ASN A 96 0.77 -1.58 -13.89
N ALA A 97 0.33 -1.56 -12.64
CA ALA A 97 -0.54 -2.59 -12.10
C ALA A 97 -1.75 -1.98 -11.40
N LYS A 98 -2.85 -2.72 -11.46
CA LYS A 98 -4.05 -2.46 -10.69
C LYS A 98 -4.37 -3.65 -9.81
N LEU A 99 -4.48 -3.40 -8.52
CA LEU A 99 -4.86 -4.39 -7.52
C LEU A 99 -6.12 -3.92 -6.77
N HIS A 100 -6.94 -4.87 -6.35
CA HIS A 100 -8.12 -4.62 -5.53
C HIS A 100 -7.90 -5.22 -4.14
N TRP A 101 -8.11 -4.41 -3.11
CA TRP A 101 -8.05 -4.83 -1.72
C TRP A 101 -9.44 -4.99 -1.13
N LEU A 102 -9.70 -6.16 -0.57
CA LEU A 102 -10.98 -6.57 0.01
C LEU A 102 -10.94 -6.66 1.54
N GLY A 103 -9.95 -6.03 2.19
CA GLY A 103 -9.78 -6.07 3.65
C GLY A 103 -10.69 -5.13 4.44
N SER A 104 -11.59 -4.40 3.78
CA SER A 104 -12.56 -3.50 4.40
C SER A 104 -13.92 -3.59 3.71
N SER A 105 -14.98 -3.04 4.32
CA SER A 105 -16.32 -2.96 3.73
C SER A 105 -16.36 -2.12 2.45
N THR A 106 -15.42 -1.19 2.30
CA THR A 106 -15.19 -0.42 1.07
C THR A 106 -13.94 -0.98 0.38
N PRO A 107 -14.09 -1.66 -0.76
CA PRO A 107 -12.93 -2.10 -1.54
C PRO A 107 -12.03 -0.93 -1.93
N VAL A 108 -10.73 -1.13 -1.87
CA VAL A 108 -9.74 -0.12 -2.25
C VAL A 108 -9.04 -0.56 -3.53
N VAL A 109 -8.92 0.35 -4.49
CA VAL A 109 -8.08 0.16 -5.67
C VAL A 109 -6.67 0.65 -5.35
N LEU A 110 -5.67 -0.18 -5.61
CA LEU A 110 -4.26 0.19 -5.56
C LEU A 110 -3.72 0.26 -6.98
N HIS A 111 -3.26 1.45 -7.39
CA HIS A 111 -2.52 1.64 -8.62
C HIS A 111 -1.02 1.62 -8.31
N LEU A 112 -0.28 0.78 -9.03
CA LEU A 112 1.17 0.74 -9.01
C LEU A 112 1.67 1.32 -10.33
N THR A 113 2.68 2.19 -10.27
CA THR A 113 3.33 2.71 -11.47
C THR A 113 4.85 2.74 -11.27
N ARG A 114 5.58 1.98 -12.10
CA ARG A 114 7.03 2.08 -12.22
C ARG A 114 7.35 3.06 -13.34
N GLN A 115 8.04 4.14 -13.00
CA GLN A 115 8.51 5.14 -13.95
C GLN A 115 9.88 4.71 -14.48
N LEU A 116 10.03 4.70 -15.81
CA LEU A 116 11.34 4.57 -16.46
C LEU A 116 11.96 5.96 -16.63
N SER A 117 13.24 6.07 -16.33
CA SER A 117 14.05 7.27 -16.57
C SER A 117 14.38 7.48 -18.05
#